data_AF-A0A2K8KIZ8-F1
#
_entry.id   AF-A0A2K8KIZ8-F1
#
_cell.length_a   1.000
_cell.length_b   1.000
_cell.length_c   1.000
_cell.angle_alpha   90.00
_cell.angle_beta   90.00
_cell.angle_gamma   90.00
#
_symmetry.space_group_name_H-M   'P 1'
#
loop_
_entity.id
_entity.type
_entity.pdbx_description
1 polymer ?
#
loop_
_entity_poly.entity_id
_entity_poly.type
_entity_poly.pdbx_seq_one_letter_code
_entity_poly.pdbx_strand_id
1 'polypeptide(L)'
;MKKYPYKHIVSGRITNLENPHPLDNEKNKSKFMEYLIEDLNIDSFEDISNDKKNLFMINFNNMYYNIFIEFPDGGGKDIKYNKTDKKVAIPFNQVAFKSIIKNYERVLVIDMYVPLDDDLKPDFSKRVYLIVDPKKIYLSKVIERESKSPSSRWVKLEYILEVMNDKTFKQNRAKNVYIIHQEKLKWFFQDILKNDYIEMINSELSKVSIQDFKNESNNKFKKYRRLFKGLLIAKRGIKCEVLSCGIKNQELMIGSHIKPVNIIINDESLTDFQKIKEISDPNNGFLLCPNHDALFDKQLITFNCKGILEVSKSITSQAHHFNLVENKININISGKEVNKYLDFHNNLFKYKENS
;
A
#
# COMPACT_ATOMS: atom_id res chain seq x y z
N MET A 1 1.87 -21.96 -41.80
CA MET A 1 1.21 -21.68 -40.51
C MET A 1 0.15 -20.62 -40.72
N LYS A 2 -1.09 -20.81 -40.26
CA LYS A 2 -2.16 -19.81 -40.36
C LYS A 2 -1.77 -18.61 -39.49
N LYS A 3 -1.43 -17.47 -40.11
CA LYS A 3 -1.14 -16.22 -39.40
C LYS A 3 -2.49 -15.62 -39.01
N TYR A 4 -2.84 -15.68 -37.73
CA TYR A 4 -4.04 -15.01 -37.23
C TYR A 4 -3.73 -13.51 -37.11
N PRO A 5 -4.69 -12.64 -37.43
CA PRO A 5 -4.51 -11.20 -37.31
C PRO A 5 -4.35 -10.79 -35.84
N TYR A 6 -3.63 -9.70 -35.61
CA TYR A 6 -3.62 -9.02 -34.31
C TYR A 6 -4.97 -8.35 -34.07
N LYS A 7 -5.36 -8.20 -32.81
CA LYS A 7 -6.59 -7.52 -32.43
C LYS A 7 -6.28 -6.35 -31.52
N HIS A 8 -6.70 -5.16 -31.91
CA HIS A 8 -6.47 -3.92 -31.19
C HIS A 8 -7.75 -3.09 -31.14
N ILE A 9 -7.87 -2.20 -30.15
CA ILE A 9 -8.93 -1.20 -30.13
C ILE A 9 -8.47 -0.04 -31.01
N VAL A 10 -9.17 0.17 -32.13
CA VAL A 10 -8.94 1.25 -33.09
C VAL A 10 -10.20 2.12 -33.10
N SER A 11 -10.07 3.39 -32.73
CA SER A 11 -11.18 4.37 -32.71
C SER A 11 -12.46 3.83 -32.05
N GLY A 12 -12.30 3.16 -30.89
CA GLY A 12 -13.41 2.62 -30.12
C GLY A 12 -13.99 1.30 -30.63
N ARG A 13 -13.27 0.56 -31.50
CA ARG A 13 -13.71 -0.75 -32.01
C ARG A 13 -12.58 -1.77 -31.99
N ILE A 14 -12.88 -3.00 -31.60
CA ILE A 14 -11.91 -4.10 -31.73
C ILE A 14 -11.77 -4.45 -33.21
N THR A 15 -10.56 -4.26 -33.74
CA THR A 15 -10.24 -4.36 -35.16
C THR A 15 -9.12 -5.36 -35.38
N ASN A 16 -9.23 -6.16 -36.45
CA ASN A 16 -8.18 -7.07 -36.88
C ASN A 16 -7.12 -6.31 -37.70
N LEU A 17 -5.85 -6.42 -37.33
CA LEU A 17 -4.72 -5.78 -38.00
C LEU A 17 -3.63 -6.80 -38.35
N GLU A 18 -2.83 -6.51 -39.37
CA GLU A 18 -1.73 -7.38 -39.80
C GLU A 18 -0.46 -7.19 -38.97
N ASN A 19 -0.33 -6.01 -38.37
CA ASN A 19 0.85 -5.57 -37.63
C ASN A 19 0.59 -5.63 -36.12
N PRO A 20 1.65 -5.90 -35.32
CA PRO A 20 1.59 -5.77 -33.87
C PRO A 20 1.31 -4.32 -33.46
N HIS A 21 1.00 -4.12 -32.19
CA HIS A 21 0.74 -2.79 -31.68
C HIS A 21 2.02 -1.94 -31.71
N PRO A 22 1.97 -0.64 -32.05
CA PRO A 22 3.15 0.22 -32.10
C PRO A 22 3.92 0.33 -30.78
N LEU A 23 3.28 0.08 -29.64
CA LEU A 23 3.92 0.07 -28.32
C LEU A 23 4.47 -1.30 -27.90
N ASP A 24 4.31 -2.35 -28.71
CA ASP A 24 4.85 -3.67 -28.38
C ASP A 24 6.38 -3.59 -28.27
N ASN A 25 6.91 -4.06 -27.13
CA ASN A 25 8.33 -3.97 -26.75
C ASN A 25 8.85 -2.56 -26.41
N GLU A 26 7.97 -1.58 -26.16
CA GLU A 26 8.40 -0.27 -25.66
C GLU A 26 9.15 -0.41 -24.32
N LYS A 27 10.38 0.12 -24.32
CA LYS A 27 11.33 0.01 -23.20
C LYS A 27 11.31 1.25 -22.30
N ASN A 28 10.89 2.41 -22.81
CA ASN A 28 10.84 3.63 -22.05
C ASN A 28 9.60 3.65 -21.12
N LYS A 29 9.75 3.11 -19.91
CA LYS A 29 8.68 3.13 -18.90
C LYS A 29 8.49 4.49 -18.25
N SER A 30 9.47 5.38 -18.32
CA SER A 30 9.35 6.73 -17.76
C SER A 30 8.21 7.50 -18.43
N LYS A 31 8.01 7.32 -19.74
CA LYS A 31 6.86 7.89 -20.46
C LYS A 31 5.51 7.44 -19.89
N PHE A 32 5.41 6.20 -19.41
CA PHE A 32 4.20 5.70 -18.77
C PHE A 32 3.99 6.32 -17.39
N MET A 33 5.08 6.56 -16.66
CA MET A 33 5.02 7.28 -15.38
C MET A 33 4.55 8.72 -15.56
N GLU A 34 4.96 9.43 -16.62
CA GLU A 34 4.52 10.80 -16.91
C GLU A 34 2.99 10.90 -17.00
N TYR A 35 2.36 9.99 -17.74
CA TYR A 35 0.89 9.92 -17.83
C TYR A 35 0.22 9.48 -16.51
N LEU A 36 0.86 8.56 -15.77
CA LEU A 36 0.35 8.11 -14.47
C LEU A 36 0.32 9.26 -13.46
N ILE A 37 1.39 10.07 -13.38
CA ILE A 37 1.45 11.20 -12.45
C ILE A 37 0.51 12.33 -12.86
N GLU A 38 0.32 12.55 -14.17
CA GLU A 38 -0.66 13.48 -14.72
C GLU A 38 -2.07 13.11 -14.26
N ASP A 39 -2.49 11.85 -14.46
CA ASP A 39 -3.83 11.38 -14.07
C ASP A 39 -4.06 11.34 -12.56
N LEU A 40 -3.00 11.16 -11.78
CA LEU A 40 -3.05 11.24 -10.32
C LEU A 40 -2.97 12.68 -9.80
N ASN A 41 -2.59 13.64 -10.64
CA ASN A 41 -2.29 15.02 -10.29
C ASN A 41 -1.25 15.09 -9.15
N ILE A 42 -0.08 14.50 -9.39
CA ILE A 42 1.08 14.56 -8.49
C ILE A 42 2.31 15.10 -9.23
N ASP A 43 3.23 15.71 -8.49
CA ASP A 43 4.31 16.53 -9.09
C ASP A 43 5.45 15.70 -9.67
N SER A 44 5.78 14.55 -9.08
CA SER A 44 6.96 13.78 -9.45
C SER A 44 6.90 12.30 -9.03
N PHE A 45 7.83 11.55 -9.60
CA PHE A 45 8.14 10.17 -9.22
C PHE A 45 9.67 9.98 -9.16
N GLU A 46 10.10 8.94 -8.45
CA GLU A 46 11.51 8.57 -8.31
C GLU A 46 11.76 7.21 -8.97
N ASP A 47 12.87 7.03 -9.68
CA ASP A 47 13.32 5.71 -10.14
C ASP A 47 14.15 5.04 -9.03
N ILE A 48 13.63 3.95 -8.46
CA ILE A 48 14.26 3.19 -7.38
C ILE A 48 14.84 1.85 -7.88
N SER A 49 15.04 1.72 -9.18
CA SER A 49 15.47 0.49 -9.85
C SER A 49 16.94 0.47 -10.26
N ASN A 50 17.74 1.46 -9.81
CA ASN A 50 19.12 1.70 -10.23
C ASN A 50 19.24 1.82 -11.75
N ASP A 51 18.56 2.82 -12.33
CA ASP A 51 18.53 3.16 -13.76
C ASP A 51 17.92 2.11 -14.70
N LYS A 52 17.32 1.04 -14.16
CA LYS A 52 16.59 0.04 -14.96
C LYS A 52 15.25 0.56 -15.46
N LYS A 53 14.77 1.69 -14.94
CA LYS A 53 13.52 2.37 -15.30
C LYS A 53 12.34 1.42 -15.36
N ASN A 54 12.19 0.57 -14.35
CA ASN A 54 11.09 -0.40 -14.31
C ASN A 54 10.38 -0.49 -12.95
N LEU A 55 10.91 0.18 -11.93
CA LEU A 55 10.34 0.27 -10.60
C LEU A 55 10.51 1.71 -10.10
N PHE A 56 9.39 2.35 -9.83
CA PHE A 56 9.33 3.76 -9.45
C PHE A 56 8.66 3.92 -8.10
N MET A 57 8.87 5.06 -7.44
CA MET A 57 8.16 5.44 -6.22
C MET A 57 7.37 6.72 -6.47
N ILE A 58 6.12 6.75 -6.02
CA ILE A 58 5.26 7.94 -6.02
C ILE A 58 4.77 8.26 -4.62
N ASN A 59 4.52 9.53 -4.35
CA ASN A 59 3.79 9.98 -3.16
C ASN A 59 2.41 10.48 -3.57
N PHE A 60 1.37 9.75 -3.16
CA PHE A 60 -0.02 10.12 -3.41
C PHE A 60 -0.77 10.20 -2.09
N ASN A 61 -1.43 11.33 -1.81
CA ASN A 61 -2.17 11.56 -0.56
C ASN A 61 -1.35 11.23 0.71
N ASN A 62 -0.08 11.67 0.74
CA ASN A 62 0.83 11.45 1.87
C ASN A 62 1.08 9.96 2.17
N MET A 63 1.16 9.17 1.10
CA MET A 63 1.44 7.74 1.11
C MET A 63 2.37 7.39 -0.04
N TYR A 64 3.42 6.61 0.25
CA TYR A 64 4.30 6.07 -0.78
C TYR A 64 3.72 4.81 -1.40
N TYR A 65 3.86 4.70 -2.73
CA TYR A 65 3.55 3.51 -3.51
C TYR A 65 4.74 3.17 -4.40
N ASN A 66 5.21 1.93 -4.33
CA ASN A 66 6.18 1.39 -5.27
C ASN A 66 5.43 0.90 -6.52
N ILE A 67 5.71 1.48 -7.68
CA ILE A 67 5.04 1.20 -8.95
C ILE A 67 5.98 0.39 -9.82
N PHE A 68 5.62 -0.87 -10.05
CA PHE A 68 6.25 -1.69 -11.08
C PHE A 68 5.47 -1.57 -12.39
N ILE A 69 6.14 -1.08 -13.44
CA ILE A 69 5.52 -0.95 -14.77
C ILE A 69 5.84 -2.19 -15.60
N GLU A 70 4.79 -2.88 -16.03
CA GLU A 70 4.86 -4.02 -16.94
C GLU A 70 5.12 -3.60 -18.40
N PHE A 71 5.32 -4.54 -19.32
CA PHE A 71 5.45 -4.17 -20.72
C PHE A 71 4.11 -3.73 -21.29
N PRO A 72 4.00 -2.49 -21.81
CA PRO A 72 2.86 -2.14 -22.62
C PRO A 72 2.86 -3.11 -23.81
N ASP A 73 1.71 -3.69 -24.03
CA ASP A 73 1.42 -4.48 -25.22
C ASP A 73 0.03 -4.07 -25.68
N GLY A 74 -0.24 -4.10 -26.98
CA GLY A 74 -1.56 -3.71 -27.51
C GLY A 74 -2.65 -4.74 -27.33
N GLY A 75 -2.46 -5.74 -26.45
CA GLY A 75 -3.35 -6.87 -26.28
C GLY A 75 -3.41 -7.81 -27.49
N GLY A 76 -4.18 -8.90 -27.33
CA GLY A 76 -4.33 -9.93 -28.36
C GLY A 76 -3.22 -10.97 -28.31
N LYS A 77 -3.13 -11.74 -27.23
CA LYS A 77 -2.16 -12.83 -27.17
C LYS A 77 -2.57 -13.99 -28.07
N ASP A 78 -1.59 -14.39 -28.86
CA ASP A 78 -1.38 -15.72 -29.42
C ASP A 78 -2.04 -15.95 -30.78
N ILE A 79 -1.19 -15.81 -31.80
CA ILE A 79 -1.38 -16.26 -33.18
C ILE A 79 -1.80 -17.74 -33.22
N LYS A 80 -1.71 -18.52 -32.14
CA LYS A 80 -2.16 -19.92 -32.12
C LYS A 80 -3.63 -20.12 -31.69
N TYR A 81 -4.29 -19.14 -31.07
CA TYR A 81 -5.57 -19.40 -30.36
C TYR A 81 -6.69 -18.38 -30.58
N ASN A 82 -6.54 -17.36 -31.44
CA ASN A 82 -7.58 -16.35 -31.75
C ASN A 82 -8.15 -15.65 -30.49
N LYS A 83 -7.30 -15.38 -29.48
CA LYS A 83 -7.73 -14.78 -28.21
C LYS A 83 -7.57 -13.27 -28.22
N THR A 84 -8.49 -12.58 -27.54
CA THR A 84 -8.48 -11.12 -27.31
C THR A 84 -7.92 -10.77 -25.93
N ASP A 85 -7.16 -11.68 -25.32
CA ASP A 85 -6.67 -11.49 -23.95
C ASP A 85 -5.29 -10.81 -23.94
N LYS A 86 -5.13 -9.78 -23.11
CA LYS A 86 -3.87 -9.17 -22.68
C LYS A 86 -3.44 -9.75 -21.34
N LYS A 87 -2.14 -9.95 -21.12
CA LYS A 87 -1.63 -10.49 -19.86
C LYS A 87 -0.94 -9.40 -19.06
N VAL A 88 -1.29 -9.25 -17.80
CA VAL A 88 -0.50 -8.44 -16.86
C VAL A 88 0.43 -9.35 -16.05
N ALA A 89 1.73 -9.28 -16.30
CA ALA A 89 2.70 -10.13 -15.62
C ALA A 89 3.17 -9.53 -14.28
N ILE A 90 3.24 -10.35 -13.23
CA ILE A 90 4.02 -9.99 -12.03
C ILE A 90 5.49 -10.28 -12.34
N PRO A 91 6.41 -9.35 -12.04
CA PRO A 91 7.83 -9.56 -12.28
C PRO A 91 8.35 -10.78 -11.51
N PHE A 92 9.02 -11.66 -12.23
CA PHE A 92 9.78 -12.79 -11.68
C PHE A 92 11.26 -12.39 -11.64
N ASN A 93 11.95 -12.65 -10.52
CA ASN A 93 13.41 -12.41 -10.35
C ASN A 93 13.92 -10.96 -10.39
N GLN A 94 13.12 -9.99 -9.94
CA GLN A 94 13.64 -8.64 -9.70
C GLN A 94 14.01 -8.47 -8.22
N VAL A 95 15.30 -8.25 -7.94
CA VAL A 95 15.84 -8.15 -6.57
C VAL A 95 15.14 -7.03 -5.78
N ALA A 96 14.99 -5.85 -6.37
CA ALA A 96 14.30 -4.71 -5.75
C ALA A 96 12.83 -5.03 -5.43
N PHE A 97 12.10 -5.59 -6.39
CA PHE A 97 10.71 -6.03 -6.19
C PHE A 97 10.59 -7.10 -5.08
N LYS A 98 11.50 -8.08 -5.04
CA LYS A 98 11.54 -9.09 -3.96
C LYS A 98 11.78 -8.45 -2.59
N SER A 99 12.62 -7.42 -2.50
CA SER A 99 12.89 -6.70 -1.25
C SER A 99 11.63 -5.99 -0.72
N ILE A 100 10.96 -5.22 -1.58
CA ILE A 100 9.70 -4.53 -1.29
C ILE A 100 8.64 -5.50 -0.75
N ILE A 101 8.45 -6.63 -1.43
CA ILE A 101 7.51 -7.67 -1.02
C ILE A 101 7.87 -8.26 0.35
N LYS A 102 9.15 -8.59 0.58
CA LYS A 102 9.62 -9.12 1.87
C LYS A 102 9.43 -8.15 3.03
N ASN A 103 9.49 -6.84 2.75
CA ASN A 103 9.26 -5.80 3.73
C ASN A 103 7.77 -5.45 3.92
N TYR A 104 6.87 -6.07 3.15
CA TYR A 104 5.44 -5.74 3.11
C TYR A 104 5.19 -4.26 2.77
N GLU A 105 6.10 -3.66 2.01
CA GLU A 105 5.94 -2.31 1.48
C GLU A 105 4.89 -2.30 0.39
N ARG A 106 4.16 -1.18 0.23
CA ARG A 106 3.10 -1.06 -0.77
C ARG A 106 3.68 -1.13 -2.16
N VAL A 107 3.23 -2.11 -2.94
CA VAL A 107 3.61 -2.27 -4.34
C VAL A 107 2.40 -2.45 -5.23
N LEU A 108 2.44 -1.81 -6.40
CA LEU A 108 1.49 -1.98 -7.49
C LEU A 108 2.22 -2.55 -8.69
N VAL A 109 1.57 -3.46 -9.39
CA VAL A 109 1.97 -3.90 -10.72
C VAL A 109 0.97 -3.29 -11.68
N ILE A 110 1.44 -2.37 -12.51
CA ILE A 110 0.62 -1.58 -13.42
C ILE A 110 1.07 -1.85 -14.85
N ASP A 111 0.08 -2.02 -15.71
CA ASP A 111 0.22 -2.00 -17.16
C ASP A 111 -0.74 -0.93 -17.71
N MET A 112 -0.45 -0.40 -18.88
CA MET A 112 -1.25 0.64 -19.53
C MET A 112 -1.59 0.18 -20.94
N TYR A 113 -2.88 0.06 -21.20
CA TYR A 113 -3.39 -0.13 -22.54
C TYR A 113 -3.63 1.22 -23.19
N VAL A 114 -3.10 1.41 -24.39
CA VAL A 114 -3.30 2.63 -25.19
C VAL A 114 -3.98 2.21 -26.50
N PRO A 115 -5.18 2.70 -26.80
CA PRO A 115 -5.86 2.40 -28.07
C PRO A 115 -5.18 3.10 -29.25
N LEU A 116 -5.55 2.71 -30.47
CA LEU A 116 -5.10 3.36 -31.70
C LEU A 116 -6.17 4.33 -32.24
N ASP A 117 -5.72 5.41 -32.87
CA ASP A 117 -6.57 6.30 -33.67
C ASP A 117 -6.79 5.76 -35.09
N ASP A 118 -7.50 6.53 -35.92
CA ASP A 118 -7.81 6.17 -37.31
C ASP A 118 -6.55 6.04 -38.19
N ASP A 119 -5.44 6.71 -37.80
CA ASP A 119 -4.13 6.63 -38.45
C ASP A 119 -3.27 5.46 -37.93
N LEU A 120 -3.84 4.61 -37.06
CA LEU A 120 -3.14 3.52 -36.37
C LEU A 120 -2.01 4.00 -35.46
N LYS A 121 -2.07 5.24 -34.96
CA LYS A 121 -1.12 5.80 -33.99
C LYS A 121 -1.66 5.64 -32.56
N PRO A 122 -0.79 5.45 -31.55
CA PRO A 122 -1.23 5.37 -30.15
C PRO A 122 -1.90 6.66 -29.64
N ASP A 123 -3.14 6.55 -29.20
CA ASP A 123 -3.93 7.62 -28.60
C ASP A 123 -3.84 7.57 -27.07
N PHE A 124 -2.81 8.20 -26.52
CA PHE A 124 -2.58 8.26 -25.06
C PHE A 124 -3.69 9.01 -24.30
N SER A 125 -4.51 9.81 -24.98
CA SER A 125 -5.61 10.54 -24.33
C SER A 125 -6.78 9.64 -23.94
N LYS A 126 -6.77 8.37 -24.36
CA LYS A 126 -7.81 7.36 -24.07
C LYS A 126 -7.23 6.12 -23.39
N ARG A 127 -6.13 6.28 -22.64
CA ARG A 127 -5.44 5.17 -21.98
C ARG A 127 -6.29 4.53 -20.89
N VAL A 128 -6.03 3.25 -20.64
CA VAL A 128 -6.65 2.45 -19.59
C VAL A 128 -5.57 1.78 -18.76
N TYR A 129 -5.69 1.86 -17.44
CA TYR A 129 -4.77 1.24 -16.50
C TYR A 129 -5.24 -0.17 -16.16
N LEU A 130 -4.31 -1.13 -16.21
CA LEU A 130 -4.49 -2.48 -15.74
C LEU A 130 -3.67 -2.68 -14.47
N ILE A 131 -4.34 -2.68 -13.31
CA ILE A 131 -3.66 -2.73 -12.00
C ILE A 131 -3.95 -4.08 -11.36
N VAL A 132 -2.89 -4.83 -11.05
CA VAL A 132 -3.05 -6.10 -10.32
C VAL A 132 -3.54 -5.80 -8.90
N ASP A 133 -4.58 -6.52 -8.46
CA ASP A 133 -5.06 -6.46 -7.08
C ASP A 133 -3.88 -6.71 -6.11
N PRO A 134 -3.59 -5.78 -5.18
CA PRO A 134 -2.45 -5.90 -4.26
C PRO A 134 -2.42 -7.23 -3.54
N LYS A 135 -3.56 -7.72 -3.04
CA LYS A 135 -3.65 -9.00 -2.32
C LYS A 135 -3.19 -10.17 -3.20
N LYS A 136 -3.48 -10.11 -4.51
CA LYS A 136 -3.07 -11.13 -5.50
C LYS A 136 -1.60 -11.05 -5.89
N ILE A 137 -0.91 -9.96 -5.53
CA ILE A 137 0.55 -9.86 -5.63
C ILE A 137 1.16 -10.73 -4.53
N TYR A 138 0.89 -10.42 -3.26
CA TYR A 138 1.51 -11.10 -2.11
C TYR A 138 1.12 -12.58 -2.00
N LEU A 139 -0.09 -12.97 -2.43
CA LEU A 139 -0.53 -14.38 -2.48
C LEU A 139 -0.07 -15.14 -3.73
N SER A 140 0.71 -14.51 -4.62
CA SER A 140 1.10 -15.17 -5.86
C SER A 140 2.10 -16.30 -5.62
N LYS A 141 1.92 -17.44 -6.31
CA LYS A 141 2.91 -18.55 -6.30
C LYS A 141 4.29 -18.13 -6.83
N VAL A 142 4.36 -17.06 -7.60
CA VAL A 142 5.62 -16.43 -8.03
C VAL A 142 6.42 -15.96 -6.82
N ILE A 143 5.73 -15.39 -5.82
CA ILE A 143 6.31 -14.93 -4.56
C ILE A 143 6.44 -16.08 -3.55
N GLU A 144 5.42 -16.94 -3.40
CA GLU A 144 5.41 -17.99 -2.37
C GLU A 144 6.26 -19.22 -2.71
N ARG A 145 6.37 -19.60 -4.00
CA ARG A 145 6.95 -20.89 -4.43
C ARG A 145 8.09 -20.72 -5.45
N GLU A 146 8.50 -19.49 -5.71
CA GLU A 146 9.47 -19.13 -6.77
C GLU A 146 9.19 -19.84 -8.11
N SER A 147 7.91 -20.08 -8.42
CA SER A 147 7.53 -20.80 -9.62
C SER A 147 7.39 -19.85 -10.81
N LYS A 148 7.87 -20.26 -11.99
CA LYS A 148 7.69 -19.52 -13.25
C LYS A 148 6.24 -19.51 -13.75
N SER A 149 5.33 -20.24 -13.11
CA SER A 149 3.93 -20.35 -13.55
C SER A 149 3.18 -19.05 -13.19
N PRO A 150 2.94 -18.16 -14.16
CA PRO A 150 2.26 -16.91 -13.90
C PRO A 150 0.78 -17.26 -13.73
N SER A 151 0.23 -17.05 -12.55
CA SER A 151 -1.23 -17.11 -12.37
C SER A 151 -1.91 -16.26 -13.45
N SER A 152 -3.00 -16.77 -14.02
CA SER A 152 -3.79 -16.18 -15.09
C SER A 152 -4.29 -14.77 -14.75
N ARG A 153 -3.53 -13.75 -15.13
CA ARG A 153 -3.90 -12.33 -15.05
C ARG A 153 -4.21 -11.82 -16.45
N TRP A 154 -5.27 -12.39 -17.03
CA TRP A 154 -5.71 -12.08 -18.39
C TRP A 154 -6.82 -11.04 -18.35
N VAL A 155 -6.74 -10.05 -19.22
CA VAL A 155 -7.71 -8.98 -19.41
C VAL A 155 -8.17 -9.01 -20.86
N LYS A 156 -9.47 -9.16 -21.07
CA LYS A 156 -10.07 -9.15 -22.40
C LYS A 156 -10.11 -7.74 -22.98
N LEU A 157 -9.83 -7.58 -24.27
CA LEU A 157 -10.01 -6.30 -24.98
C LEU A 157 -11.45 -5.79 -24.86
N GLU A 158 -12.44 -6.69 -24.81
CA GLU A 158 -13.83 -6.31 -24.62
C GLU A 158 -14.04 -5.57 -23.29
N TYR A 159 -13.39 -6.01 -22.21
CA TYR A 159 -13.48 -5.32 -20.91
C TYR A 159 -12.77 -3.97 -20.92
N ILE A 160 -11.66 -3.85 -21.65
CA ILE A 160 -10.97 -2.56 -21.84
C ILE A 160 -11.88 -1.60 -22.59
N LEU A 161 -12.47 -2.06 -23.71
CA LEU A 161 -13.37 -1.25 -24.52
C LEU A 161 -14.61 -0.80 -23.74
N GLU A 162 -15.23 -1.70 -22.98
CA GLU A 162 -16.33 -1.36 -22.07
C GLU A 162 -15.91 -0.27 -21.06
N VAL A 163 -14.75 -0.42 -20.43
CA VAL A 163 -14.23 0.57 -19.47
C VAL A 163 -13.97 1.93 -20.12
N MET A 164 -13.47 1.94 -21.36
CA MET A 164 -13.28 3.16 -22.15
C MET A 164 -14.61 3.85 -22.44
N ASN A 165 -15.59 3.10 -22.95
CA ASN A 165 -16.89 3.64 -23.34
C ASN A 165 -17.68 4.17 -22.14
N ASP A 166 -17.69 3.41 -21.04
CA ASP A 166 -18.46 3.72 -19.85
C ASP A 166 -17.74 4.71 -18.91
N LYS A 167 -16.48 5.07 -19.20
CA LYS A 167 -15.59 5.88 -18.34
C LYS A 167 -15.58 5.40 -16.88
N THR A 168 -15.42 4.09 -16.70
CA THR A 168 -15.61 3.41 -15.42
C THR A 168 -14.37 2.62 -14.99
N PHE A 169 -14.52 1.73 -14.01
CA PHE A 169 -13.56 0.68 -13.74
C PHE A 169 -14.28 -0.67 -13.62
N LYS A 170 -13.57 -1.75 -13.94
CA LYS A 170 -14.06 -3.14 -13.82
C LYS A 170 -12.95 -4.04 -13.31
N GLN A 171 -13.30 -5.24 -12.85
CA GLN A 171 -12.33 -6.31 -12.63
C GLN A 171 -12.45 -7.35 -13.74
N ASN A 172 -11.33 -8.00 -14.06
CA ASN A 172 -11.37 -9.16 -14.93
C ASN A 172 -12.13 -10.34 -14.28
N ARG A 173 -12.44 -11.37 -15.08
CA ARG A 173 -13.22 -12.55 -14.62
C ARG A 173 -12.62 -13.24 -13.39
N ALA A 174 -11.29 -13.27 -13.29
CA ALA A 174 -10.57 -13.90 -12.18
C ALA A 174 -10.50 -13.01 -10.92
N LYS A 175 -11.03 -11.77 -10.97
CA LYS A 175 -10.97 -10.77 -9.90
C LYS A 175 -9.56 -10.60 -9.35
N ASN A 176 -8.61 -10.43 -10.26
CA ASN A 176 -7.20 -10.27 -9.93
C ASN A 176 -6.48 -9.14 -10.68
N VAL A 177 -7.17 -8.50 -11.62
CA VAL A 177 -6.72 -7.29 -12.31
C VAL A 177 -7.90 -6.32 -12.39
N TYR A 178 -7.68 -5.10 -11.93
CA TYR A 178 -8.54 -3.94 -12.15
C TYR A 178 -8.24 -3.31 -13.51
N ILE A 179 -9.28 -2.88 -14.21
CA ILE A 179 -9.25 -2.24 -15.52
C ILE A 179 -9.89 -0.87 -15.29
N ILE A 180 -9.13 0.20 -15.41
CA ILE A 180 -9.50 1.51 -14.87
C ILE A 180 -9.33 2.56 -15.96
N HIS A 181 -10.41 3.27 -16.27
CA HIS A 181 -10.35 4.45 -17.13
C HIS A 181 -9.48 5.53 -16.48
N GLN A 182 -8.68 6.27 -17.26
CA GLN A 182 -7.76 7.30 -16.75
C GLN A 182 -8.44 8.30 -15.79
N GLU A 183 -9.66 8.75 -16.11
CA GLU A 183 -10.42 9.71 -15.28
C GLU A 183 -10.84 9.14 -13.91
N LYS A 184 -10.81 7.82 -13.72
CA LYS A 184 -11.15 7.14 -12.46
C LYS A 184 -9.93 6.78 -11.63
N LEU A 185 -8.72 7.02 -12.12
CA LEU A 185 -7.48 6.57 -11.48
C LEU A 185 -7.28 7.19 -10.09
N LYS A 186 -7.47 8.51 -9.97
CA LYS A 186 -7.36 9.22 -8.70
C LYS A 186 -8.34 8.68 -7.65
N TRP A 187 -9.61 8.53 -8.03
CA TRP A 187 -10.63 7.94 -7.16
C TRP A 187 -10.29 6.49 -6.77
N PHE A 188 -9.83 5.69 -7.74
CA PHE A 188 -9.42 4.31 -7.47
C PHE A 188 -8.32 4.24 -6.40
N PHE A 189 -7.30 5.11 -6.45
CA PHE A 189 -6.25 5.16 -5.43
C PHE A 189 -6.80 5.54 -4.04
N GLN A 190 -7.78 6.44 -3.98
CA GLN A 190 -8.34 6.96 -2.74
C GLN A 190 -9.28 5.98 -2.05
N ASP A 191 -10.18 5.37 -2.81
CA ASP A 191 -11.31 4.61 -2.29
C ASP A 191 -11.13 3.10 -2.38
N ILE A 192 -10.64 2.60 -3.52
CA ILE A 192 -10.51 1.15 -3.73
C ILE A 192 -9.18 0.67 -3.17
N LEU A 193 -8.08 1.25 -3.66
CA LEU A 193 -6.75 0.74 -3.39
C LEU A 193 -6.39 0.84 -1.90
N LYS A 194 -6.78 1.94 -1.24
CA LYS A 194 -6.60 2.13 0.20
C LYS A 194 -7.25 0.99 0.99
N ASN A 195 -8.48 0.61 0.64
CA ASN A 195 -9.22 -0.45 1.31
C ASN A 195 -8.62 -1.83 1.00
N ASP A 196 -8.24 -2.11 -0.25
CA ASP A 196 -7.57 -3.35 -0.64
C ASP A 196 -6.29 -3.60 0.17
N TYR A 197 -5.48 -2.56 0.40
CA TYR A 197 -4.29 -2.68 1.25
C TYR A 197 -4.65 -2.95 2.72
N ILE A 198 -5.69 -2.32 3.26
CA ILE A 198 -6.14 -2.57 4.64
C ILE A 198 -6.62 -4.01 4.79
N GLU A 199 -7.44 -4.50 3.86
CA GLU A 199 -7.93 -5.88 3.85
C GLU A 199 -6.79 -6.90 3.72
N MET A 200 -5.81 -6.60 2.87
CA MET A 200 -4.61 -7.42 2.72
C MET A 200 -3.83 -7.51 4.03
N ILE A 201 -3.56 -6.38 4.70
CA ILE A 201 -2.83 -6.35 5.97
C ILE A 201 -3.61 -7.12 7.05
N ASN A 202 -4.92 -6.88 7.17
CA ASN A 202 -5.77 -7.59 8.13
C ASN A 202 -5.78 -9.11 7.88
N SER A 203 -5.79 -9.55 6.61
CA SER A 203 -5.71 -10.96 6.25
C SER A 203 -4.36 -11.60 6.59
N GLU A 204 -3.28 -10.82 6.68
CA GLU A 204 -1.98 -11.31 7.15
C GLU A 204 -1.88 -11.32 8.68
N LEU A 205 -2.43 -10.30 9.34
CA LEU A 205 -2.52 -10.22 10.80
C LEU A 205 -3.43 -11.31 11.38
N SER A 206 -4.45 -11.77 10.66
CA SER A 206 -5.31 -12.87 11.11
C SER A 206 -4.61 -14.23 11.13
N LYS A 207 -3.41 -14.36 10.53
CA LYS A 207 -2.62 -15.61 10.52
C LYS A 207 -1.64 -15.70 11.70
N VAL A 208 -1.61 -14.69 12.55
CA VAL A 208 -0.71 -14.57 13.69
C VAL A 208 -1.00 -15.64 14.74
N SER A 209 0.06 -16.21 15.32
CA SER A 209 -0.02 -17.02 16.54
C SER A 209 0.68 -16.31 17.69
N ILE A 210 0.22 -16.52 18.93
CA ILE A 210 0.85 -15.94 20.13
C ILE A 210 2.33 -16.34 20.25
N GLN A 211 2.69 -17.52 19.77
CA GLN A 211 4.06 -18.01 19.78
C GLN A 211 5.00 -17.13 18.95
N ASP A 212 4.47 -16.46 17.92
CA ASP A 212 5.24 -15.56 17.07
C ASP A 212 5.67 -14.28 17.83
N PHE A 213 5.05 -13.97 18.99
CA PHE A 213 5.36 -12.81 19.82
C PHE A 213 6.31 -13.07 20.99
N LYS A 214 6.65 -14.33 21.28
CA LYS A 214 7.48 -14.67 22.45
C LYS A 214 8.95 -14.30 22.32
N ASN A 215 9.43 -14.01 21.10
CA ASN A 215 10.83 -13.67 20.86
C ASN A 215 10.93 -12.53 19.83
N GLU A 216 11.42 -11.37 20.26
CA GLU A 216 11.53 -10.18 19.41
C GLU A 216 12.53 -10.34 18.25
N SER A 217 13.51 -11.24 18.40
CA SER A 217 14.45 -11.56 17.32
C SER A 217 13.82 -12.37 16.19
N ASN A 218 12.64 -12.96 16.42
CA ASN A 218 11.90 -13.75 15.44
C ASN A 218 11.52 -12.92 14.21
N ASN A 219 11.81 -13.41 13.00
CA ASN A 219 11.43 -12.75 11.75
C ASN A 219 9.92 -12.52 11.63
N LYS A 220 9.10 -13.39 12.21
CA LYS A 220 7.65 -13.21 12.24
C LYS A 220 7.23 -12.04 13.16
N PHE A 221 7.85 -11.89 14.32
CA PHE A 221 7.63 -10.72 15.19
C PHE A 221 7.88 -9.42 14.44
N LYS A 222 9.03 -9.33 13.77
CA LYS A 222 9.41 -8.17 12.94
C LYS A 222 8.42 -7.94 11.80
N LYS A 223 7.97 -9.00 11.12
CA LYS A 223 6.92 -8.93 10.10
C LYS A 223 5.63 -8.33 10.67
N TYR A 224 5.14 -8.82 11.81
CA TYR A 224 3.87 -8.33 12.37
C TYR A 224 3.97 -6.89 12.88
N ARG A 225 5.10 -6.47 13.47
CA ARG A 225 5.33 -5.05 13.78
C ARG A 225 5.30 -4.16 12.54
N ARG A 226 5.89 -4.61 11.42
CA ARG A 226 5.82 -3.89 10.13
C ARG A 226 4.39 -3.81 9.60
N LEU A 227 3.64 -4.91 9.67
CA LEU A 227 2.23 -4.94 9.26
C LEU A 227 1.36 -4.02 10.12
N PHE A 228 1.57 -4.01 11.44
CA PHE A 228 0.89 -3.11 12.36
C PHE A 228 1.17 -1.64 12.02
N LYS A 229 2.45 -1.27 11.86
CA LYS A 229 2.84 0.07 11.36
C LYS A 229 2.17 0.39 10.02
N GLY A 230 2.17 -0.55 9.08
CA GLY A 230 1.53 -0.41 7.77
C GLY A 230 0.02 -0.17 7.87
N LEU A 231 -0.66 -0.81 8.82
CA LEU A 231 -2.08 -0.62 9.09
C LEU A 231 -2.35 0.80 9.61
N LEU A 232 -1.54 1.28 10.55
CA LEU A 232 -1.63 2.65 11.05
C LEU A 232 -1.44 3.67 9.93
N ILE A 233 -0.40 3.49 9.09
CA ILE A 233 -0.14 4.36 7.94
C ILE A 233 -1.31 4.32 6.94
N ALA A 234 -1.90 3.15 6.67
CA ALA A 234 -3.02 3.02 5.73
C ALA A 234 -4.28 3.74 6.23
N LYS A 235 -4.50 3.75 7.55
CA LYS A 235 -5.66 4.43 8.15
C LYS A 235 -5.44 5.94 8.30
N ARG A 236 -4.22 6.37 8.67
CA ARG A 236 -3.95 7.73 9.20
C ARG A 236 -2.99 8.57 8.33
N GLY A 237 -2.36 7.97 7.32
CA GLY A 237 -1.32 8.60 6.49
C GLY A 237 0.06 8.61 7.15
N ILE A 238 1.10 8.96 6.39
CA ILE A 238 2.48 8.99 6.88
C ILE A 238 2.74 10.30 7.63
N LYS A 239 2.54 10.31 8.95
CA LYS A 239 2.89 11.45 9.79
C LYS A 239 3.02 11.04 11.26
N CYS A 240 3.87 11.75 12.01
CA CYS A 240 3.77 11.70 13.47
C CYS A 240 2.39 12.24 13.88
N GLU A 241 1.69 11.52 14.75
CA GLU A 241 0.35 11.89 15.21
C GLU A 241 0.36 13.02 16.26
N VAL A 242 1.52 13.32 16.83
CA VAL A 242 1.72 14.55 17.62
C VAL A 242 1.63 15.75 16.68
N LEU A 243 0.57 16.55 16.85
CA LEU A 243 0.17 17.63 15.94
C LEU A 243 1.23 18.72 15.76
N SER A 244 2.07 18.94 16.77
CA SER A 244 3.19 19.90 16.74
C SER A 244 4.48 19.37 16.11
N CYS A 245 4.55 18.09 15.73
CA CYS A 245 5.79 17.46 15.23
C CYS A 245 6.05 17.72 13.74
N GLY A 246 5.04 17.52 12.89
CA GLY A 246 5.15 17.77 11.44
C GLY A 246 5.98 16.76 10.63
N ILE A 247 6.66 15.79 11.24
CA ILE A 247 7.46 14.78 10.52
C ILE A 247 6.54 13.87 9.67
N LYS A 248 6.87 13.72 8.38
CA LYS A 248 6.15 12.91 7.38
C LYS A 248 7.03 11.89 6.64
N ASN A 249 8.20 11.55 7.19
CA ASN A 249 9.09 10.56 6.59
C ASN A 249 8.74 9.14 7.11
N GLN A 250 8.43 8.21 6.20
CA GLN A 250 8.00 6.84 6.53
C GLN A 250 9.05 6.05 7.32
N GLU A 251 10.33 6.24 7.04
CA GLU A 251 11.43 5.52 7.70
C GLU A 251 11.52 5.89 9.18
N LEU A 252 11.21 7.15 9.52
CA LEU A 252 11.18 7.67 10.88
C LEU A 252 9.89 7.31 11.66
N MET A 253 8.88 6.76 10.99
CA MET A 253 7.63 6.41 11.66
C MET A 253 7.76 5.12 12.47
N ILE A 254 7.30 5.13 13.71
CA ILE A 254 7.20 3.97 14.59
C ILE A 254 5.72 3.73 14.89
N GLY A 255 5.26 2.49 14.74
CA GLY A 255 3.97 2.06 15.26
C GLY A 255 4.14 1.74 16.74
N SER A 256 3.99 2.76 17.58
CA SER A 256 4.07 2.66 19.05
C SER A 256 2.78 2.04 19.58
N HIS A 257 2.88 0.99 20.38
CA HIS A 257 1.71 0.36 21.01
C HIS A 257 1.37 1.10 22.31
N ILE A 258 0.08 1.38 22.55
CA ILE A 258 -0.36 2.07 23.76
C ILE A 258 -0.25 1.17 24.99
N LYS A 259 -0.88 -0.02 24.93
CA LYS A 259 -0.63 -1.14 25.85
C LYS A 259 0.48 -2.00 25.23
N PRO A 260 1.68 -2.08 25.84
CA PRO A 260 2.82 -2.75 25.22
C PRO A 260 2.59 -4.24 24.95
N VAL A 261 3.16 -4.74 23.85
CA VAL A 261 3.03 -6.15 23.44
C VAL A 261 3.50 -7.10 24.55
N ASN A 262 4.63 -6.81 25.20
CA ASN A 262 5.17 -7.65 26.27
C ASN A 262 4.22 -7.73 27.48
N ILE A 263 3.45 -6.68 27.76
CA ILE A 263 2.43 -6.74 28.82
C ILE A 263 1.27 -7.64 28.37
N ILE A 264 0.79 -7.46 27.14
CA ILE A 264 -0.34 -8.25 26.62
C ILE A 264 -0.02 -9.75 26.58
N ILE A 265 1.18 -10.13 26.13
CA ILE A 265 1.53 -11.56 26.02
C ILE A 265 1.61 -12.25 27.39
N ASN A 266 2.03 -11.52 28.43
CA ASN A 266 2.20 -12.02 29.79
C ASN A 266 0.94 -11.85 30.66
N ASP A 267 -0.12 -11.22 30.13
CA ASP A 267 -1.39 -11.04 30.81
C ASP A 267 -2.16 -12.38 30.88
N GLU A 268 -2.14 -13.03 32.05
CA GLU A 268 -2.80 -14.33 32.27
C GLU A 268 -4.33 -14.24 32.21
N SER A 269 -4.91 -13.04 32.35
CA SER A 269 -6.36 -12.83 32.26
C SER A 269 -6.90 -12.89 30.82
N LEU A 270 -6.01 -12.78 29.82
CA LEU A 270 -6.37 -12.77 28.42
C LEU A 270 -6.18 -14.14 27.77
N THR A 271 -7.20 -14.59 27.03
CA THR A 271 -7.05 -15.71 26.08
C THR A 271 -6.11 -15.34 24.93
N ASP A 272 -5.50 -16.33 24.29
CA ASP A 272 -4.64 -16.10 23.11
C ASP A 272 -5.35 -15.31 22.00
N PHE A 273 -6.64 -15.57 21.78
CA PHE A 273 -7.46 -14.82 20.84
C PHE A 273 -7.56 -13.34 21.22
N GLN A 274 -7.81 -13.02 22.49
CA GLN A 274 -7.87 -11.64 22.97
C GLN A 274 -6.50 -10.95 22.89
N LYS A 275 -5.41 -11.65 23.22
CA LYS A 275 -4.04 -11.13 23.09
C LYS A 275 -3.73 -10.72 21.65
N ILE A 276 -3.99 -11.61 20.70
CA ILE A 276 -3.78 -11.32 19.27
C ILE A 276 -4.66 -10.16 18.81
N LYS A 277 -5.91 -10.11 19.28
CA LYS A 277 -6.83 -9.01 18.97
C LYS A 277 -6.29 -7.67 19.47
N GLU A 278 -5.84 -7.57 20.73
CA GLU A 278 -5.30 -6.32 21.29
C GLU A 278 -3.98 -5.91 20.62
N ILE A 279 -3.09 -6.85 20.29
CA ILE A 279 -1.81 -6.56 19.61
C ILE A 279 -2.03 -6.06 18.18
N SER A 280 -3.05 -6.58 17.51
CA SER A 280 -3.37 -6.25 16.10
C SER A 280 -4.36 -5.09 15.96
N ASP A 281 -4.90 -4.58 17.07
CA ASP A 281 -5.90 -3.51 17.07
C ASP A 281 -5.25 -2.17 16.74
N PRO A 282 -5.61 -1.50 15.62
CA PRO A 282 -5.05 -0.19 15.30
C PRO A 282 -5.39 0.89 16.34
N ASN A 283 -6.40 0.69 17.20
CA ASN A 283 -6.68 1.60 18.31
C ASN A 283 -5.69 1.47 19.48
N ASN A 284 -4.93 0.37 19.54
CA ASN A 284 -3.87 0.14 20.51
C ASN A 284 -2.51 0.69 20.03
N GLY A 285 -2.50 1.74 19.20
CA GLY A 285 -1.23 2.31 18.77
C GLY A 285 -1.35 3.67 18.13
N PHE A 286 -0.20 4.34 18.09
CA PHE A 286 0.02 5.62 17.42
C PHE A 286 1.19 5.52 16.45
N LEU A 287 1.13 6.32 15.39
CA LEU A 287 2.25 6.54 14.50
C LEU A 287 3.07 7.73 15.03
N LEU A 288 4.24 7.46 15.60
CA LEU A 288 5.09 8.47 16.24
C LEU A 288 6.46 8.56 15.55
N CYS A 289 7.13 9.72 15.66
CA CYS A 289 8.54 9.81 15.32
C CYS A 289 9.41 9.21 16.46
N PRO A 290 10.71 8.98 16.26
CA PRO A 290 11.54 8.29 17.26
C PRO A 290 11.60 9.03 18.61
N ASN A 291 11.57 10.36 18.60
CA ASN A 291 11.58 11.15 19.82
C ASN A 291 10.27 11.01 20.59
N HIS A 292 9.12 11.16 19.93
CA HIS A 292 7.81 11.08 20.59
C HIS A 292 7.48 9.65 21.03
N ASP A 293 7.89 8.65 20.26
CA ASP A 293 7.84 7.24 20.64
C ASP A 293 8.62 7.00 21.94
N ALA A 294 9.89 7.41 21.99
CA ALA A 294 10.72 7.22 23.18
C ALA A 294 10.17 7.93 24.44
N LEU A 295 9.55 9.11 24.29
CA LEU A 295 8.92 9.81 25.40
C LEU A 295 7.66 9.09 25.89
N PHE A 296 6.84 8.62 24.96
CA PHE A 296 5.60 7.91 25.26
C PHE A 296 5.89 6.54 25.89
N ASP A 297 6.73 5.72 25.26
CA ASP A 297 7.11 4.37 25.73
C ASP A 297 7.78 4.39 27.13
N LYS A 298 8.45 5.49 27.49
CA LYS A 298 9.07 5.67 28.82
C LYS A 298 8.14 6.33 29.83
N GLN A 299 6.86 6.54 29.50
CA GLN A 299 5.89 7.25 30.34
C GLN A 299 6.41 8.63 30.77
N LEU A 300 7.11 9.34 29.89
CA LEU A 300 7.50 10.74 30.11
C LEU A 300 6.44 11.70 29.59
N ILE A 301 5.60 11.24 28.66
CA ILE A 301 4.39 11.92 28.22
C ILE A 301 3.23 10.94 28.19
N THR A 302 2.01 11.47 28.28
CA THR A 302 0.80 10.72 27.97
C THR A 302 -0.32 11.63 27.46
N PHE A 303 -1.49 11.06 27.16
CA PHE A 303 -2.63 11.80 26.63
C PHE A 303 -3.91 11.43 27.37
N ASN A 304 -4.69 12.42 27.76
CA ASN A 304 -6.01 12.17 28.31
C ASN A 304 -7.03 11.79 27.22
N CYS A 305 -8.26 11.47 27.61
CA CYS A 305 -9.32 11.02 26.68
C CYS A 305 -9.73 12.04 25.60
N LYS A 306 -9.30 13.32 25.72
CA LYS A 306 -9.50 14.38 24.71
C LYS A 306 -8.26 14.60 23.84
N GLY A 307 -7.19 13.84 24.05
CA GLY A 307 -5.92 13.99 23.34
C GLY A 307 -5.08 15.16 23.84
N ILE A 308 -5.38 15.69 25.03
CA ILE A 308 -4.56 16.73 25.67
C ILE A 308 -3.34 16.06 26.28
N LEU A 309 -2.17 16.64 26.01
CA LEU A 309 -0.89 16.17 26.48
C LEU A 309 -0.73 16.39 27.99
N GLU A 310 -0.25 15.37 28.68
CA GLU A 310 0.29 15.43 30.03
C GLU A 310 1.79 15.11 29.97
N VAL A 311 2.62 15.92 30.64
CA VAL A 311 4.09 15.81 30.62
C VAL A 311 4.60 15.51 32.03
N SER A 312 5.51 14.55 32.15
CA SER A 312 6.15 14.19 33.42
C SER A 312 6.89 15.39 34.01
N LYS A 313 6.79 15.57 35.34
CA LYS A 313 7.51 16.63 36.08
C LYS A 313 9.01 16.59 35.84
N SER A 314 9.56 15.41 35.53
CA SER A 314 10.98 15.20 35.28
C SER A 314 11.49 15.87 33.99
N ILE A 315 10.61 16.16 33.03
CA ILE A 315 10.99 16.73 31.72
C ILE A 315 10.21 17.99 31.34
N THR A 316 9.32 18.51 32.20
CA THR A 316 8.49 19.69 31.91
C THR A 316 9.31 20.88 31.43
N SER A 317 10.44 21.20 32.08
CA SER A 317 11.32 22.31 31.68
C SER A 317 11.95 22.13 30.29
N GLN A 318 12.00 20.89 29.78
CA GLN A 318 12.58 20.53 28.49
C GLN A 318 11.50 20.26 27.42
N ALA A 319 10.21 20.39 27.74
CA ALA A 319 9.11 20.04 26.84
C ALA A 319 9.22 20.70 25.45
N HIS A 320 9.68 21.96 25.41
CA HIS A 320 9.88 22.71 24.17
C HIS A 320 10.94 22.09 23.24
N HIS A 321 11.99 21.46 23.78
CA HIS A 321 13.01 20.75 22.97
C HIS A 321 12.42 19.54 22.23
N PHE A 322 11.28 19.03 22.70
CA PHE A 322 10.58 17.89 22.11
C PHE A 322 9.35 18.30 21.30
N ASN A 323 9.19 19.59 20.98
CA ASN A 323 8.00 20.13 20.30
C ASN A 323 6.69 19.73 21.00
N LEU A 324 6.66 19.73 22.33
CA LEU A 324 5.47 19.43 23.11
C LEU A 324 4.74 20.72 23.50
N VAL A 325 3.42 20.75 23.33
CA VAL A 325 2.60 21.93 23.66
C VAL A 325 1.60 21.57 24.75
N GLU A 326 1.88 21.98 25.99
CA GLU A 326 0.99 21.68 27.13
C GLU A 326 -0.38 22.34 27.00
N ASN A 327 -1.38 21.77 27.69
CA ASN A 327 -2.76 22.29 27.79
C ASN A 327 -3.50 22.47 26.45
N LYS A 328 -3.03 21.81 25.40
CA LYS A 328 -3.70 21.75 24.08
C LYS A 328 -3.87 20.31 23.62
N ILE A 329 -4.81 20.11 22.71
CA ILE A 329 -4.94 18.85 22.00
C ILE A 329 -3.67 18.64 21.18
N ASN A 330 -2.93 17.56 21.48
CA ASN A 330 -1.70 17.20 20.77
C ASN A 330 -1.88 15.99 19.89
N ILE A 331 -2.94 15.21 20.09
CA ILE A 331 -3.25 14.04 19.27
C ILE A 331 -4.75 13.94 19.06
N ASN A 332 -5.16 13.47 17.87
CA ASN A 332 -6.57 13.25 17.58
C ASN A 332 -6.97 11.86 18.03
N ILE A 333 -7.75 11.77 19.12
CA ILE A 333 -8.30 10.50 19.59
C ILE A 333 -9.62 10.22 18.87
N SER A 334 -9.59 9.28 17.93
CA SER A 334 -10.77 8.86 17.18
C SER A 334 -11.45 7.66 17.85
N GLY A 335 -12.36 7.93 18.79
CA GLY A 335 -13.29 6.92 19.34
C GLY A 335 -12.93 6.37 20.72
N LYS A 336 -13.90 5.68 21.33
CA LYS A 336 -13.82 5.17 22.70
C LYS A 336 -12.82 4.02 22.88
N GLU A 337 -12.52 3.27 21.83
CA GLU A 337 -11.64 2.10 21.89
C GLU A 337 -10.18 2.45 22.21
N VAL A 338 -9.67 3.59 21.70
CA VAL A 338 -8.31 4.07 22.02
C VAL A 338 -8.18 4.37 23.51
N ASN A 339 -9.25 4.91 24.13
CA ASN A 339 -9.24 5.27 25.55
C ASN A 339 -9.05 4.05 26.45
N LYS A 340 -9.57 2.87 26.08
CA LYS A 340 -9.34 1.62 26.83
C LYS A 340 -7.84 1.33 27.00
N TYR A 341 -7.05 1.54 25.95
CA TYR A 341 -5.60 1.32 26.02
C TYR A 341 -4.89 2.50 26.70
N LEU A 342 -5.34 3.74 26.45
CA LEU A 342 -4.76 4.92 27.11
C LEU A 342 -4.95 4.88 28.63
N ASP A 343 -6.07 4.37 29.14
CA ASP A 343 -6.29 4.23 30.58
C ASP A 343 -5.20 3.37 31.24
N PHE A 344 -4.79 2.28 30.58
CA PHE A 344 -3.65 1.47 31.03
C PHE A 344 -2.35 2.29 31.07
N HIS A 345 -2.04 3.02 29.99
CA HIS A 345 -0.84 3.84 29.91
C HIS A 345 -0.84 4.98 30.94
N ASN A 346 -1.98 5.66 31.11
CA ASN A 346 -2.21 6.75 32.05
C ASN A 346 -2.01 6.30 33.50
N ASN A 347 -2.43 5.08 33.84
CA ASN A 347 -2.22 4.52 35.17
C ASN A 347 -0.73 4.29 35.47
N LEU A 348 0.04 3.77 34.50
CA LEU A 348 1.49 3.62 34.64
C LEU A 348 2.20 4.96 34.76
N PHE A 349 1.80 5.95 33.96
CA PHE A 349 2.31 7.32 34.04
C PHE A 349 2.08 7.91 35.44
N LYS A 350 0.85 7.85 35.96
CA LYS A 350 0.51 8.35 37.31
C LYS A 350 1.27 7.62 38.42
N TYR A 351 1.42 6.31 38.31
CA TYR A 351 2.19 5.53 39.29
C TYR A 351 3.65 6.01 39.34
N LYS A 352 4.26 6.26 38.18
CA LYS A 352 5.63 6.77 38.06
C LYS A 352 5.79 8.20 38.57
N GLU A 353 4.79 9.06 38.41
CA GLU A 353 4.83 10.45 38.92
C GLU A 353 4.65 10.57 40.44
N ASN A 354 4.14 9.51 41.08
CA ASN A 354 3.90 9.43 42.52
C ASN A 354 4.94 8.56 43.26
N SER A 355 5.81 7.87 42.52
CA SER A 355 6.95 7.11 43.04
C SER A 355 8.19 7.99 43.06
#